data_AF-A0A3M2CTF4-F1
#
_entry.id   AF-A0A3M2CTF4-F1
#
_cell.length_a   1.000
_cell.length_b   1.000
_cell.length_c   1.000
_cell.angle_alpha   90.00
_cell.angle_beta   90.00
_cell.angle_gamma   90.00
#
_symmetry.space_group_name_H-M   'P 1'
#
loop_
_entity.id
_entity.type
_entity.pdbx_description
1 polymer ?
#
loop_
_entity_poly.entity_id
_entity_poly.type
_entity_poly.pdbx_seq_one_letter_code
_entity_poly.pdbx_strand_id
1 'polypeptide(L)'
;MSEIQEIQRQISELDKQINNLIAERRLPPIKPAKPFPLGTWILALLVGAWWLFGDMVPIVGSYRQMTTPYDWYATLILGALALLRTVLWLLGRPRKTPPEYLEVTRKVQELQEQRRLLQKELREAQKRA
;
A
#
# COMPACT_ATOMS: atom_id res chain seq x y z
N MET A 1 -6.15 24.58 -42.17
CA MET A 1 -6.30 23.38 -41.32
C MET A 1 -7.34 23.71 -40.27
N SER A 2 -8.30 22.81 -40.02
CA SER A 2 -9.36 23.08 -39.03
C SER A 2 -8.78 23.03 -37.61
N GLU A 3 -9.21 23.92 -36.72
CA GLU A 3 -8.77 23.98 -35.31
C GLU A 3 -8.85 22.60 -34.63
N ILE A 4 -9.85 21.80 -35.00
CA ILE A 4 -10.06 20.42 -34.55
C ILE A 4 -8.88 19.49 -34.91
N GLN A 5 -8.30 19.61 -36.11
CA GLN A 5 -7.16 18.80 -36.54
C GLN A 5 -5.88 19.18 -35.79
N GLU A 6 -5.74 20.46 -35.44
CA GLU A 6 -4.58 20.98 -34.71
C GLU A 6 -4.60 20.51 -33.24
N ILE A 7 -5.77 20.54 -32.58
CA ILE A 7 -5.93 20.00 -31.22
C ILE A 7 -5.72 18.48 -31.20
N GLN A 8 -6.21 17.75 -32.20
CA GLN A 8 -5.97 16.29 -32.30
C GLN A 8 -4.48 15.96 -32.44
N ARG A 9 -3.74 16.76 -33.21
CA ARG A 9 -2.29 16.59 -33.35
C ARG A 9 -1.57 16.83 -32.03
N GLN A 10 -1.91 17.89 -31.29
CA GLN A 10 -1.34 18.18 -29.97
C GLN A 10 -1.61 17.06 -28.96
N ILE A 11 -2.81 16.48 -28.93
CA ILE A 11 -3.12 15.32 -28.08
C ILE A 11 -2.24 14.12 -28.43
N SER A 12 -2.03 13.84 -29.72
CA SER A 12 -1.20 12.72 -30.16
C SER A 12 0.28 12.90 -29.78
N GLU A 13 0.78 14.14 -29.80
CA GLU A 13 2.14 14.48 -29.40
C GLU A 13 2.32 14.35 -27.89
N LEU A 14 1.32 14.78 -27.09
CA LEU A 14 1.31 14.57 -25.64
C LEU A 14 1.25 13.08 -25.27
N ASP A 15 0.44 12.27 -25.95
CA ASP A 15 0.38 10.82 -25.71
C ASP A 15 1.73 10.14 -26.01
N LYS A 16 2.45 10.59 -27.05
CA LYS A 16 3.82 10.12 -27.34
C LYS A 16 4.81 10.54 -26.24
N GLN A 17 4.73 11.78 -25.75
CA GLN A 17 5.60 12.26 -24.68
C GLN A 17 5.37 11.50 -23.36
N ILE A 18 4.10 11.25 -23.01
CA ILE A 18 3.74 10.44 -21.83
C ILE A 18 4.30 9.02 -21.96
N ASN A 19 4.11 8.38 -23.11
CA ASN A 19 4.63 7.03 -23.33
C ASN A 19 6.16 6.98 -23.30
N ASN A 20 6.85 7.97 -23.88
CA ASN A 20 8.30 8.04 -23.83
C ASN A 20 8.81 8.24 -22.40
N LEU A 21 8.19 9.13 -21.62
CA LEU A 21 8.54 9.34 -20.21
C LEU A 21 8.32 8.08 -19.38
N ILE A 22 7.24 7.34 -19.61
CA ILE A 22 6.96 6.07 -18.91
C ILE A 22 7.91 4.96 -19.37
N ALA A 23 8.28 4.91 -20.65
CA ALA A 23 9.15 3.90 -21.23
C ALA A 23 10.62 4.08 -20.84
N GLU A 24 11.15 5.31 -20.94
CA GLU A 24 12.54 5.65 -20.55
C GLU A 24 12.75 5.52 -19.05
N ARG A 25 11.72 5.84 -18.24
CA ARG A 25 11.76 5.77 -16.79
C ARG A 25 11.00 4.56 -16.27
N ARG A 26 11.10 3.39 -16.92
CA ARG A 26 10.65 2.10 -16.34
C ARG A 26 11.47 1.79 -15.10
N LEU A 27 11.16 2.49 -14.03
CA LEU A 27 11.74 2.30 -12.73
C LEU A 27 11.33 0.91 -12.24
N PRO A 28 12.23 0.18 -11.56
CA PRO A 28 11.93 -1.16 -11.06
C PRO A 28 10.65 -1.13 -10.21
N PRO A 29 9.82 -2.18 -10.27
CA PRO A 29 8.57 -2.22 -9.52
C PRO A 29 8.87 -2.00 -8.03
N ILE A 30 8.24 -0.99 -7.44
CA ILE A 30 8.32 -0.75 -6.01
C ILE A 30 7.75 -2.00 -5.34
N LYS A 31 8.62 -2.78 -4.69
CA LYS A 31 8.16 -3.92 -3.89
C LYS A 31 7.20 -3.37 -2.84
N PRO A 32 5.97 -3.90 -2.74
CA PRO A 32 5.04 -3.45 -1.74
C PRO A 32 5.67 -3.57 -0.36
N ALA A 33 5.38 -2.62 0.53
CA ALA A 33 5.87 -2.68 1.89
C ALA A 33 5.46 -4.02 2.52
N LYS A 34 6.38 -4.66 3.25
CA LYS A 34 6.06 -5.88 4.00
C LYS A 34 4.84 -5.57 4.88
N PRO A 35 3.80 -6.42 4.91
CA PRO A 35 2.63 -6.19 5.76
C PRO A 35 3.03 -6.26 7.24
N PHE A 36 2.33 -5.50 8.09
CA PHE A 36 2.52 -5.56 9.53
C PHE A 36 2.19 -6.97 10.05
N PRO A 37 2.94 -7.52 11.02
CA PRO A 37 2.73 -8.87 11.55
C PRO A 37 1.48 -8.99 12.44
N LEU A 38 0.30 -8.61 11.94
CA LEU A 38 -0.99 -8.66 12.65
C LEU A 38 -1.27 -10.04 13.22
N GLY A 39 -1.08 -11.10 12.42
CA GLY A 39 -1.37 -12.47 12.85
C GLY A 39 -0.58 -12.92 14.09
N THR A 40 0.66 -12.43 14.27
CA THR A 40 1.47 -12.77 15.45
C THR A 40 0.96 -12.05 16.70
N TRP A 41 0.48 -10.82 16.56
CA TRP A 41 -0.17 -10.07 17.64
C TRP A 41 -1.54 -10.66 18.02
N ILE A 42 -2.35 -11.06 17.03
CA ILE A 42 -3.64 -11.72 17.28
C ILE A 42 -3.42 -12.99 18.08
N LEU A 43 -2.45 -13.82 17.70
CA LEU A 43 -2.15 -15.06 18.41
C LEU A 43 -1.68 -14.79 19.85
N ALA A 44 -0.77 -13.83 20.04
CA ALA A 44 -0.29 -13.44 21.37
C ALA A 44 -1.42 -12.90 22.26
N LEU A 45 -2.32 -12.09 21.71
CA LEU A 45 -3.49 -11.57 22.42
C LEU A 45 -4.49 -12.67 22.78
N LEU A 46 -4.74 -13.62 21.88
CA LEU A 46 -5.63 -14.76 22.15
C LEU A 46 -5.08 -15.64 23.27
N VAL A 47 -3.78 -15.93 23.26
CA VAL A 47 -3.14 -16.74 24.31
C VAL A 47 -3.09 -15.97 25.64
N GLY A 48 -2.80 -14.67 25.61
CA GLY A 48 -2.89 -13.82 26.80
C GLY A 48 -4.31 -13.71 27.36
N ALA A 49 -5.32 -13.60 26.48
CA ALA A 49 -6.72 -13.57 26.89
C ALA A 49 -7.18 -14.92 27.46
N TRP A 50 -6.73 -16.04 26.89
CA TRP A 50 -6.93 -17.37 27.46
C TRP A 50 -6.33 -17.45 28.88
N TRP A 51 -5.10 -16.96 29.06
CA TRP A 51 -4.46 -16.95 30.37
C TRP A 51 -5.13 -16.00 31.37
N LEU A 52 -5.72 -14.88 30.96
CA LEU A 52 -6.37 -13.93 31.88
C LEU A 52 -7.83 -14.29 32.19
N PHE A 53 -8.58 -14.70 31.17
CA PHE A 53 -10.04 -14.81 31.22
C PHE A 53 -10.55 -16.23 31.02
N GLY A 54 -9.68 -17.22 30.83
CA GLY A 54 -10.08 -18.62 30.59
C GLY A 54 -10.94 -19.21 31.70
N ASP A 55 -10.76 -18.78 32.96
CA ASP A 55 -11.57 -19.25 34.09
C ASP A 55 -12.99 -18.69 34.10
N MET A 56 -13.28 -17.64 33.33
CA MET A 56 -14.63 -17.06 33.27
C MET A 56 -15.62 -17.96 32.50
N VAL A 57 -15.11 -18.92 31.72
CA VAL A 57 -15.92 -19.86 30.95
C VAL A 57 -15.73 -21.28 31.53
N PRO A 58 -16.76 -21.92 32.10
CA PRO A 58 -16.62 -23.17 32.86
C PRO A 58 -15.94 -24.31 32.12
N ILE A 59 -16.27 -24.48 30.83
CA ILE A 59 -15.68 -25.52 29.97
C ILE A 59 -14.21 -25.21 29.66
N VAL A 60 -13.84 -23.93 29.56
CA VAL A 60 -12.48 -23.51 29.21
C VAL A 60 -11.57 -23.52 30.45
N GLY A 61 -12.09 -23.11 31.61
CA GLY A 61 -11.36 -23.10 32.88
C GLY A 61 -10.88 -24.49 33.32
N SER A 62 -11.66 -25.55 33.05
CA SER A 62 -11.24 -26.92 33.38
C SER A 62 -10.02 -27.38 32.57
N TYR A 63 -9.93 -27.01 31.29
CA TYR A 63 -8.73 -27.26 30.48
C TYR A 63 -7.55 -26.36 30.87
N ARG A 64 -7.82 -25.09 31.19
CA ARG A 64 -6.78 -24.14 31.62
C ARG A 64 -6.10 -24.56 32.92
N GLN A 65 -6.83 -25.10 33.90
CA GLN A 65 -6.24 -25.59 35.15
C GLN A 65 -5.25 -26.76 34.95
N MET A 66 -5.37 -27.49 33.83
CA MET A 66 -4.45 -28.55 33.45
C MET A 66 -3.15 -28.00 32.82
N THR A 67 -3.21 -26.84 32.16
CA THR A 67 -2.11 -26.25 31.38
C THR A 67 -1.52 -24.96 31.97
N THR A 68 -2.08 -24.46 33.06
CA THR A 68 -1.78 -23.18 33.72
C THR A 68 -0.29 -22.82 33.84
N PRO A 69 0.61 -23.72 34.30
CA PRO A 69 2.02 -23.38 34.42
C PRO A 69 2.69 -23.18 33.06
N TYR A 70 2.24 -23.88 32.02
CA TYR A 70 2.79 -23.77 30.66
C TYR A 70 2.22 -22.58 29.88
N ASP A 71 0.97 -22.20 30.14
CA ASP A 71 0.27 -21.11 29.46
C ASP A 71 0.93 -19.74 29.71
N TRP A 72 1.49 -19.54 30.91
CA TRP A 72 2.28 -18.34 31.23
C TRP A 72 3.54 -18.23 30.36
N TYR A 73 4.32 -19.31 30.25
CA TYR A 73 5.51 -19.34 29.41
C TYR A 73 5.16 -19.19 27.93
N ALA A 74 4.09 -19.82 27.46
CA ALA A 74 3.59 -19.68 26.09
C ALA A 74 3.22 -18.23 25.77
N THR A 75 2.55 -17.54 26.69
CA THR A 75 2.20 -16.12 26.54
C THR A 75 3.45 -15.25 26.41
N LEU A 76 4.46 -15.46 27.28
CA LEU A 76 5.72 -14.71 27.24
C LEU A 76 6.49 -14.94 25.95
N ILE A 77 6.61 -16.19 25.49
CA ILE A 77 7.32 -16.54 24.26
C ILE A 77 6.61 -15.93 23.04
N LEU A 78 5.29 -16.02 22.96
CA LEU A 78 4.51 -15.42 21.88
C LEU A 78 4.59 -13.89 21.88
N GLY A 79 4.58 -13.27 23.06
CA GLY A 79 4.80 -11.84 23.22
C GLY A 79 6.18 -11.41 22.71
N ALA A 80 7.24 -12.15 23.08
CA ALA A 80 8.60 -11.90 22.61
C ALA A 80 8.72 -12.08 21.08
N LEU A 81 8.08 -13.10 20.51
CA LEU A 81 8.02 -13.32 19.06
C LEU A 81 7.27 -12.20 18.33
N ALA A 82 6.16 -11.72 18.88
CA ALA A 82 5.41 -10.59 18.32
C ALA A 82 6.26 -9.31 18.30
N LEU A 83 6.97 -9.03 19.39
CA LEU A 83 7.91 -7.91 19.48
C LEU A 83 9.06 -8.05 18.47
N LEU A 84 9.71 -9.22 18.42
CA LEU A 84 10.80 -9.48 17.48
C LEU A 84 10.35 -9.29 16.03
N ARG A 85 9.19 -9.85 15.63
CA ARG A 85 8.64 -9.64 14.29
C ARG A 85 8.30 -8.18 14.02
N THR A 86 7.84 -7.44 15.02
CA THR A 86 7.55 -6.01 14.90
C THR A 86 8.83 -5.20 14.66
N VAL A 87 9.92 -5.53 15.38
CA VAL A 87 11.24 -4.93 15.17
C VAL A 87 11.78 -5.25 13.77
N LEU A 88 11.73 -6.52 13.36
CA LEU A 88 12.14 -6.94 12.01
C LEU A 88 11.31 -6.27 10.91
N TRP A 89 10.01 -6.05 11.16
CA TRP A 89 9.15 -5.31 10.25
C TRP A 89 9.53 -3.83 10.18
N LEU A 90 9.82 -3.20 11.33
CA LEU A 90 10.23 -1.80 11.41
C LEU A 90 11.57 -1.57 10.69
N LEU A 91 12.54 -2.46 10.91
CA LEU A 91 13.85 -2.47 10.24
C LEU A 91 13.75 -2.84 8.76
N GLY A 92 12.75 -3.64 8.39
CA GLY A 92 12.48 -4.08 7.02
C GLY A 92 11.62 -3.13 6.19
N ARG A 93 11.23 -1.97 6.72
CA ARG A 93 10.48 -0.97 5.96
C ARG A 93 11.36 -0.45 4.81
N PRO A 94 10.87 -0.50 3.55
CA PRO A 94 11.60 0.12 2.46
C PRO A 94 11.79 1.60 2.77
N ARG A 95 13.00 2.13 2.49
CA ARG A 95 13.25 3.57 2.55
C ARG A 95 12.21 4.30 1.68
N LYS A 96 11.86 5.53 2.10
CA LYS A 96 10.92 6.43 1.40
C LYS A 96 11.12 6.34 -0.11
N THR A 97 10.01 6.37 -0.85
CA THR A 97 9.99 6.40 -2.32
C THR A 97 11.06 7.39 -2.81
N PRO A 98 11.99 6.99 -3.70
CA PRO A 98 13.05 7.87 -4.13
C PRO A 98 12.47 9.16 -4.72
N PRO A 99 13.10 10.33 -4.49
CA PRO A 99 12.57 11.61 -4.96
C PRO A 99 12.32 11.64 -6.48
N GLU A 100 13.13 10.89 -7.24
CA GLU A 100 12.96 10.70 -8.68
C GLU A 100 11.58 10.13 -9.08
N TYR A 101 11.00 9.23 -8.28
CA TYR A 101 9.65 8.71 -8.53
C TYR A 101 8.58 9.80 -8.33
N LEU A 102 8.77 10.68 -7.35
CA LEU A 102 7.83 11.77 -7.08
C LEU A 102 7.86 12.81 -8.19
N GLU A 103 9.05 13.15 -8.68
CA GLU A 103 9.22 14.10 -9.79
C GLU A 103 8.64 13.57 -11.11
N VAL A 104 8.89 12.30 -11.44
CA VAL A 104 8.34 11.67 -12.65
C VAL A 104 6.82 11.57 -12.55
N THR A 105 6.28 11.17 -11.40
CA THR A 105 4.82 11.09 -11.20
C THR A 105 4.14 12.44 -11.33
N ARG A 106 4.75 13.52 -10.80
CA ARG A 106 4.24 14.90 -10.96
C ARG A 106 4.22 15.33 -12.42
N LYS A 107 5.31 15.11 -13.16
CA LYS A 107 5.38 15.45 -14.60
C LYS A 107 4.33 14.68 -15.42
N VAL A 108 4.12 13.40 -15.12
CA VAL A 108 3.06 12.62 -15.80
C VAL A 108 1.67 13.15 -15.45
N GLN A 109 1.42 13.54 -14.20
CA GLN A 109 0.15 14.15 -13.79
C GLN A 109 -0.11 15.48 -14.51
N GLU A 110 0.88 16.35 -14.58
CA GLU A 110 0.79 17.63 -15.30
C GLU A 110 0.44 17.43 -16.79
N LEU A 111 1.11 16.50 -17.47
CA LEU A 111 0.82 16.18 -18.88
C LEU A 111 -0.58 15.57 -19.07
N GLN A 112 -1.05 14.76 -18.10
CA GLN A 112 -2.40 14.22 -18.12
C GLN A 112 -3.48 15.30 -17.91
N GLU A 113 -3.20 16.31 -17.08
CA GLU A 113 -4.09 17.46 -16.89
C GLU A 113 -4.18 18.31 -18.16
N GLN A 114 -3.04 18.60 -18.80
CA GLN A 114 -3.01 19.30 -20.09
C GLN A 114 -3.82 18.55 -21.17
N ARG A 115 -3.65 17.22 -21.25
CA ARG A 115 -4.45 16.38 -22.16
C ARG A 115 -5.95 16.49 -21.87
N ARG A 116 -6.35 16.48 -20.59
CA ARG A 116 -7.76 16.62 -20.21
C ARG A 116 -8.34 17.98 -20.58
N LEU A 117 -7.56 19.05 -20.43
CA LEU A 117 -7.95 20.40 -20.83
C LEU A 117 -8.15 20.48 -22.36
N LEU A 118 -7.19 20.00 -23.15
CA LEU A 118 -7.30 19.96 -24.61
C LEU A 118 -8.47 19.09 -25.08
N GLN A 119 -8.77 17.98 -24.40
CA GLN A 119 -9.96 17.17 -24.70
C GLN A 119 -11.27 17.90 -24.41
N LYS A 120 -11.31 18.76 -23.38
CA LYS A 120 -12.49 19.60 -23.11
C LYS A 120 -12.66 20.66 -24.20
N GLU A 121 -11.58 21.34 -24.58
CA GLU A 121 -11.59 22.32 -25.67
C GLU A 121 -12.04 21.70 -27.00
N LEU A 122 -11.57 20.48 -27.30
CA LEU A 122 -12.03 19.73 -28.48
C LEU A 122 -13.54 19.46 -28.45
N ARG A 123 -14.09 19.05 -27.29
CA ARG A 123 -15.53 18.83 -27.13
C ARG A 123 -16.33 20.12 -27.26
N GLU A 124 -15.80 21.23 -26.79
CA GLU A 124 -16.45 22.54 -26.92
C GLU A 124 -16.41 23.05 -28.36
N ALA A 125 -15.27 22.92 -29.05
CA ALA A 125 -15.13 23.25 -30.46
C ALA A 125 -16.08 22.40 -31.34
N GLN A 126 -16.20 21.10 -31.05
CA GLN A 126 -17.15 20.21 -31.73
C GLN A 126 -18.62 20.53 -31.45
N LYS A 127 -18.95 21.16 -30.33
CA LYS A 127 -20.32 21.61 -30.03
C LYS A 127 -20.67 22.96 -30.66
N ARG A 128 -19.65 23.75 -31.01
CA ARG A 128 -19.79 25.08 -31.62
C ARG A 128 -19.76 25.03 -33.16
N ALA A 129 -19.21 23.97 -33.73
CA ALA A 129 -19.27 23.63 -35.16
C ALA A 129 -20.60 22.91 -35.48
#